data_AF-A0A0F7ZFF8-F1
#
_entry.id   AF-A0A0F7ZFF8-F1
#
_cell.length_a   1.000
_cell.length_b   1.000
_cell.length_c   1.000
_cell.angle_alpha   90.00
_cell.angle_beta   90.00
_cell.angle_gamma   90.00
#
_symmetry.space_group_name_H-M   'P 1'
#
loop_
_entity.id
_entity.type
_entity.pdbx_description
1 polymer ?
#
loop_
_entity_poly.entity_id
_entity_poly.type
_entity_poly.pdbx_seq_one_letter_code
_entity_poly.pdbx_strand_id
1 'polypeptide(L)'
;MKFTLVALVAAAAAQAQSLKDIPPCAIPCLEDSIKKTTSCSKTDLKCVCKSDNFEKIRNDCAGCVITACGDKAGEVLDKTTKLCKAHGGK
;
A
#
# COMPACT_ATOMS: atom_id res chain seq x y z
N MET A 1 -20.04 19.98 -23.93
CA MET A 1 -18.58 19.95 -23.70
C MET A 1 -18.26 20.82 -22.51
N LYS A 2 -17.65 20.28 -21.45
CA LYS A 2 -16.77 21.01 -20.52
C LYS A 2 -16.08 19.93 -19.67
N PHE A 3 -14.97 19.43 -20.19
CA PHE A 3 -14.07 18.53 -19.46
C PHE A 3 -13.29 19.38 -18.47
N THR A 4 -13.71 19.39 -17.21
CA THR A 4 -12.90 19.94 -16.13
C THR A 4 -11.84 18.90 -15.76
N LEU A 5 -10.79 18.85 -16.59
CA LEU A 5 -9.47 18.37 -16.18
C LEU A 5 -8.84 19.43 -15.27
N VAL A 6 -7.82 19.02 -14.50
CA VAL A 6 -7.04 19.80 -13.49
C VAL A 6 -7.62 19.67 -12.08
N ALA A 7 -7.00 19.03 -11.08
CA ALA A 7 -5.61 18.65 -10.86
C ALA A 7 -5.53 17.38 -10.00
N LEU A 8 -4.66 16.42 -10.36
CA LEU A 8 -4.36 15.26 -9.50
C LEU A 8 -2.87 14.88 -9.48
N VAL A 9 -2.00 15.68 -10.09
CA VAL A 9 -0.59 15.30 -10.31
C VAL A 9 0.29 15.46 -9.06
N ALA A 10 -0.18 16.13 -8.00
CA ALA A 10 0.60 16.27 -6.75
C ALA A 10 0.59 15.01 -5.86
N ALA A 11 -0.36 14.08 -6.05
CA ALA A 11 -0.42 12.87 -5.22
C ALA A 11 0.79 11.95 -5.48
N ALA A 12 1.19 11.75 -6.74
CA ALA A 12 2.18 10.75 -7.14
C ALA A 12 3.56 10.92 -6.47
N ALA A 13 4.01 12.17 -6.25
CA ALA A 13 5.29 12.44 -5.59
C ALA A 13 5.27 12.08 -4.10
N ALA A 14 4.17 12.37 -3.40
CA ALA A 14 3.98 11.98 -2.01
C ALA A 14 3.86 10.45 -1.86
N GLN A 15 3.15 9.78 -2.79
CA GLN A 15 2.99 8.32 -2.76
C GLN A 15 4.34 7.61 -2.97
N ALA A 16 5.16 8.13 -3.88
CA ALA A 16 6.49 7.60 -4.13
C ALA A 16 7.40 7.76 -2.91
N GLN A 17 7.27 8.84 -2.12
CA GLN A 17 7.99 9.05 -0.86
C GLN A 17 7.56 8.09 0.24
N SER A 18 6.26 7.87 0.40
CA SER A 18 5.75 7.01 1.47
C SER A 18 5.98 5.51 1.22
N LEU A 19 6.12 5.08 -0.04
CA LEU A 19 6.55 3.72 -0.37
C LEU A 19 8.04 3.45 -0.06
N LYS A 20 8.88 4.49 0.01
CA LYS A 20 10.32 4.37 0.37
C LYS A 20 10.50 4.00 1.82
N ASP A 21 9.52 4.36 2.65
CA ASP A 21 9.51 4.08 4.08
C ASP A 21 9.13 2.63 4.40
N ILE A 22 8.64 1.86 3.42
CA ILE A 22 8.33 0.43 3.58
C ILE A 22 9.61 -0.37 3.34
N PRO A 23 9.97 -1.30 4.24
CA PRO A 23 11.11 -2.20 4.03
C PRO A 23 11.03 -2.91 2.67
N PRO A 24 12.12 -2.88 1.86
CA PRO A 24 12.11 -3.44 0.50
C PRO A 24 11.80 -4.94 0.46
N CYS A 25 12.10 -5.66 1.54
CA CYS A 25 11.76 -7.08 1.70
C CYS A 25 10.25 -7.37 1.61
N ALA A 26 9.38 -6.40 1.92
CA ALA A 26 7.93 -6.58 1.91
C ALA A 26 7.27 -6.18 0.59
N ILE A 27 7.96 -5.41 -0.26
CA ILE A 27 7.41 -4.92 -1.53
C ILE A 27 6.87 -6.06 -2.41
N PRO A 28 7.61 -7.16 -2.70
CA PRO A 28 7.07 -8.24 -3.52
C PRO A 28 5.82 -8.88 -2.89
N CYS A 29 5.83 -9.11 -1.57
CA CYS A 29 4.68 -9.66 -0.85
C CYS A 29 3.44 -8.77 -0.96
N LEU A 30 3.60 -7.45 -0.76
CA LEU A 30 2.50 -6.49 -0.88
C LEU A 30 1.97 -6.42 -2.31
N GLU A 31 2.85 -6.37 -3.30
CA GLU A 31 2.46 -6.31 -4.70
C GLU A 31 1.69 -7.55 -5.16
N ASP A 32 2.11 -8.74 -4.75
CA ASP A 32 1.41 -9.98 -5.09
C ASP A 32 0.07 -10.10 -4.37
N SER A 33 0.00 -9.74 -3.09
CA SER A 33 -1.28 -9.72 -2.36
C SER A 33 -2.25 -8.66 -2.89
N ILE A 34 -1.78 -7.48 -3.31
CA ILE A 34 -2.62 -6.47 -3.98
C ILE A 34 -3.27 -7.07 -5.23
N LYS A 35 -2.49 -7.73 -6.09
CA LYS A 35 -3.00 -8.38 -7.32
C LYS A 35 -3.97 -9.52 -7.03
N LYS A 36 -3.70 -10.30 -5.97
CA LYS A 36 -4.45 -11.51 -5.64
C LYS A 36 -5.78 -11.20 -4.95
N THR A 37 -5.80 -10.18 -4.09
CA THR A 37 -6.93 -9.92 -3.19
C THR A 37 -7.77 -8.70 -3.56
N THR A 38 -7.28 -7.86 -4.47
CA THR A 38 -7.95 -6.61 -4.87
C THR A 38 -7.90 -6.39 -6.38
N SER A 39 -8.73 -5.48 -6.88
CA SER A 39 -8.64 -4.96 -8.25
C SER A 39 -7.86 -3.63 -8.33
N CYS A 40 -7.18 -3.23 -7.25
CA CYS A 40 -6.47 -1.97 -7.19
C CYS A 40 -5.22 -2.00 -8.06
N SER A 41 -4.88 -0.86 -8.67
CA SER A 41 -3.52 -0.66 -9.16
C SER A 41 -2.56 -0.58 -7.97
N LYS A 42 -1.36 -1.14 -8.10
CA LYS A 42 -0.34 -1.15 -7.04
C LYS A 42 0.02 0.25 -6.52
N THR A 43 -0.08 1.25 -7.39
CA THR A 43 0.20 2.66 -7.08
C THR A 43 -1.05 3.46 -6.67
N ASP A 44 -2.23 2.85 -6.71
CA ASP A 44 -3.47 3.48 -6.26
C ASP A 44 -3.65 3.26 -4.76
N LEU A 45 -2.90 4.04 -3.97
CA LEU A 45 -2.94 3.93 -2.51
C LEU A 45 -4.31 4.23 -1.93
N LYS A 46 -5.13 5.07 -2.57
CA LYS A 46 -6.50 5.31 -2.12
C LYS A 46 -7.34 4.03 -2.23
N CYS A 47 -7.16 3.25 -3.29
CA CYS A 47 -7.82 1.96 -3.44
C CYS A 47 -7.22 0.91 -2.48
N VAL A 48 -5.89 0.76 -2.49
CA VAL A 48 -5.15 -0.22 -1.68
C VAL A 48 -5.44 -0.04 -0.18
N CYS A 49 -5.51 1.22 0.27
CA CYS A 49 -5.71 1.56 1.67
C CYS A 49 -7.18 1.64 2.11
N LYS A 50 -8.17 1.36 1.24
CA LYS A 50 -9.54 1.15 1.74
C LYS A 50 -9.50 0.06 2.80
N SER A 51 -10.18 0.24 3.93
CA SER A 51 -10.08 -0.67 5.08
C SER A 51 -10.22 -2.14 4.68
N ASP A 52 -11.24 -2.47 3.88
CA ASP A 52 -11.49 -3.84 3.41
C ASP A 52 -10.35 -4.40 2.53
N ASN A 53 -9.78 -3.58 1.63
CA ASN A 53 -8.65 -3.98 0.80
C ASN A 53 -7.37 -4.13 1.63
N PHE A 54 -7.10 -3.18 2.53
CA PHE A 54 -5.90 -3.20 3.36
C PHE A 54 -5.89 -4.39 4.31
N GLU A 55 -7.03 -4.73 4.92
CA GLU A 55 -7.17 -5.91 5.77
C GLU A 55 -6.97 -7.20 4.97
N LYS A 56 -7.54 -7.31 3.77
CA LYS A 56 -7.33 -8.47 2.88
C LYS A 56 -5.85 -8.64 2.51
N ILE A 57 -5.19 -7.55 2.11
CA ILE A 57 -3.78 -7.56 1.73
C ILE A 57 -2.92 -7.96 2.93
N ARG A 58 -3.13 -7.36 4.10
CA ARG A 58 -2.37 -7.67 5.32
C ARG A 58 -2.49 -9.14 5.72
N ASN A 59 -3.70 -9.68 5.68
CA ASN A 59 -3.94 -11.07 6.06
C ASN A 59 -3.31 -12.05 5.06
N ASP A 60 -3.38 -11.77 3.75
CA ASP A 60 -2.80 -12.62 2.71
C ASP A 60 -1.25 -12.55 2.69
N CYS A 61 -0.67 -11.36 2.89
CA CYS A 61 0.77 -11.16 2.81
C CYS A 61 1.52 -11.44 4.11
N ALA A 62 0.84 -11.60 5.26
CA ALA A 62 1.47 -11.72 6.58
C ALA A 62 2.55 -12.80 6.62
N GLY A 63 2.26 -14.01 6.11
CA GLY A 63 3.22 -15.10 6.06
C GLY A 63 4.44 -14.77 5.20
N CYS A 64 4.22 -14.20 4.01
CA CYS A 64 5.29 -13.77 3.11
C CYS A 64 6.18 -12.71 3.75
N VAL A 65 5.59 -11.71 4.42
CA VAL A 65 6.32 -10.64 5.10
C VAL A 65 7.15 -11.20 6.25
N ILE A 66 6.60 -12.11 7.06
CA ILE A 66 7.37 -12.75 8.15
C ILE A 66 8.57 -13.51 7.60
N THR A 67 8.38 -14.30 6.53
CA THR A 67 9.46 -15.06 5.91
C THR A 67 10.51 -14.17 5.24
N ALA A 68 10.10 -13.12 4.53
CA ALA A 68 11.01 -12.28 3.77
C ALA A 68 11.71 -11.20 4.61
N CYS A 69 11.05 -10.69 5.64
CA CYS A 69 11.54 -9.56 6.43
C CYS A 69 12.03 -9.95 7.83
N GLY A 70 11.69 -11.13 8.34
CA GLY A 70 12.09 -11.58 9.68
C GLY A 70 11.72 -10.57 10.77
N ASP A 71 12.72 -10.11 11.53
CA ASP A 71 12.55 -9.13 12.60
C ASP A 71 11.96 -7.79 12.14
N LYS A 72 12.05 -7.46 10.84
CA LYS A 72 11.48 -6.23 10.27
C LYS A 72 10.00 -6.34 9.95
N ALA A 73 9.37 -7.50 10.10
CA ALA A 73 7.95 -7.69 9.79
C ALA A 73 7.03 -6.75 10.59
N GLY A 74 7.37 -6.47 11.86
CA GLY A 74 6.64 -5.49 12.68
C GLY A 74 6.76 -4.07 12.14
N GLU A 75 7.94 -3.69 11.63
CA GLU A 75 8.16 -2.38 11.01
C GLU A 75 7.33 -2.22 9.74
N VAL A 76 7.25 -3.26 8.90
CA VAL A 76 6.41 -3.26 7.68
C VAL A 76 4.96 -2.93 8.03
N LEU A 77 4.44 -3.53 9.10
CA LEU A 77 3.07 -3.30 9.52
C LEU A 77 2.83 -1.84 9.98
N ASP A 78 3.72 -1.31 10.81
CA ASP A 78 3.63 0.08 11.28
C ASP A 78 3.70 1.07 10.11
N LYS A 79 4.65 0.87 9.19
CA LYS A 79 4.86 1.74 8.03
C LYS A 79 3.70 1.70 7.06
N THR A 80 3.18 0.52 6.73
CA THR A 80 1.98 0.38 5.86
C THR A 80 0.72 0.94 6.50
N THR A 81 0.57 0.82 7.82
CA THR A 81 -0.56 1.45 8.55
C THR A 81 -0.46 2.97 8.50
N LYS A 82 0.73 3.54 8.74
CA LYS A 82 0.97 4.99 8.64
C LYS A 82 0.72 5.51 7.21
N LEU A 83 1.20 4.77 6.20
CA LEU A 83 0.92 5.05 4.79
C LEU A 83 -0.59 5.15 4.55
N CYS A 84 -1.34 4.14 4.98
CA CYS A 84 -2.77 4.07 4.72
C CYS A 84 -3.57 5.13 5.49
N LYS A 85 -3.19 5.46 6.72
CA LYS A 85 -3.76 6.62 7.44
C LYS A 85 -3.60 7.93 6.69
N ALA A 86 -2.46 8.14 6.02
CA ALA A 86 -2.22 9.35 5.22
C ALA A 86 -3.02 9.37 3.90
N HIS A 87 -3.54 8.24 3.43
CA HIS A 87 -4.25 8.10 2.15
C HIS A 87 -5.74 7.74 2.31
N GLY A 88 -6.32 7.98 3.49
CA GLY A 88 -7.75 7.77 3.77
C GLY A 88 -8.14 6.35 4.19
N GLY A 89 -7.15 5.50 4.45
CA GLY A 89 -7.30 4.20 5.11
C GLY A 89 -7.26 4.28 6.64
N LYS A 90 -7.59 3.17 7.31
CA LYS A 90 -7.52 3.04 8.77
C LYS A 90 -6.21 2.40 9.23
#